data_AF-A0A7G8DCQ0-F1
#
_entry.id   AF-A0A7G8DCQ0-F1
#
_cell.length_a   1.000
_cell.length_b   1.000
_cell.length_c   1.000
_cell.angle_alpha   90.00
_cell.angle_beta   90.00
_cell.angle_gamma   90.00
#
_symmetry.space_group_name_H-M   'P 1'
#
loop_
_entity.id
_entity.type
_entity.pdbx_description
1 polymer ?
#
loop_
_entity_poly.entity_id
_entity_poly.type
_entity_poly.pdbx_seq_one_letter_code
_entity_poly.pdbx_strand_id
1 'polypeptide(L)'
;MNFTKEKPKGKLDILCSARVRLRDDQRKLLKDAYNTIRNTNTPEPLAAIGGSTVKTSTAYQINSHLALSDITIRDLINTRESIQIVTVLSLQAALGVEALTKEEVMKAFQGYCDYIFLIGNDGQ
;
A
#
# COMPACT_ATOMS: atom_id res chain seq x y z
N MET A 1 13.19 -16.88 -6.08
CA MET A 1 14.22 -15.81 -6.14
C MET A 1 14.37 -15.24 -4.73
N ASN A 2 15.54 -15.42 -4.12
CA ASN A 2 15.86 -14.83 -2.81
C ASN A 2 16.28 -13.37 -3.02
N PHE A 3 15.45 -12.42 -2.60
CA PHE A 3 15.82 -11.02 -2.55
C PHE A 3 16.64 -10.77 -1.28
N THR A 4 17.97 -10.84 -1.36
CA THR A 4 18.87 -10.33 -0.33
C THR A 4 18.75 -8.81 -0.28
N LYS A 5 17.89 -8.28 0.59
CA LYS A 5 17.78 -6.85 0.86
C LYS A 5 18.99 -6.40 1.67
N GLU A 6 20.02 -5.89 1.00
CA GLU A 6 21.06 -5.13 1.69
C GLU A 6 20.41 -3.94 2.41
N LYS A 7 20.74 -3.75 3.70
CA LYS A 7 20.25 -2.58 4.44
C LYS A 7 20.83 -1.31 3.79
N PRO A 8 20.00 -0.29 3.48
CA PRO A 8 20.51 0.96 2.92
C PRO A 8 21.53 1.59 3.87
N LYS A 9 22.72 1.87 3.34
CA LYS A 9 23.83 2.48 4.07
C LYS A 9 23.66 4.00 4.08
N GLY A 10 23.05 4.55 5.14
CA GLY A 10 23.01 5.99 5.39
C GLY A 10 21.61 6.53 5.73
N LYS A 11 21.57 7.69 6.40
CA LYS A 11 20.34 8.48 6.53
C LYS A 11 20.07 9.18 5.20
N LEU A 12 18.81 9.36 4.83
CA LEU A 12 18.45 10.14 3.65
C LEU A 12 18.66 11.63 3.94
N ASP A 13 19.46 12.31 3.13
CA ASP A 13 19.76 13.74 3.28
C ASP A 13 18.54 14.63 2.97
N ILE A 14 17.62 14.14 2.14
CA ILE A 14 16.38 14.83 1.77
C ILE A 14 15.22 13.85 1.90
N LEU A 15 14.17 14.28 2.62
CA LEU A 15 12.90 13.56 2.73
C LEU A 15 11.91 14.13 1.72
N CYS A 16 11.66 13.42 0.62
CA CYS A 16 10.63 13.81 -0.32
C CYS A 16 9.28 13.18 0.06
N SER A 17 8.36 14.00 0.56
CA SER A 17 6.97 13.61 0.79
C SER A 17 6.17 13.72 -0.50
N ALA A 18 6.12 12.66 -1.30
CA ALA A 18 5.25 12.58 -2.47
C ALA A 18 3.90 11.93 -2.15
N ARG A 19 2.87 12.36 -2.88
CA ARG A 19 1.57 11.70 -2.94
C ARG A 19 1.35 11.12 -4.32
N VAL A 20 0.75 9.93 -4.39
CA VAL A 20 0.49 9.21 -5.62
C VAL A 20 -1.00 8.87 -5.69
N ARG A 21 -1.59 9.03 -6.87
CA ARG A 21 -2.93 8.55 -7.17
C ARG A 21 -2.80 7.21 -7.88
N LEU A 22 -3.29 6.15 -7.26
CA LEU A 22 -3.24 4.81 -7.85
C LEU A 22 -4.15 4.73 -9.07
N ARG A 23 -3.74 3.94 -10.06
CA ARG A 23 -4.59 3.53 -11.17
C ARG A 23 -5.56 2.42 -10.74
N ASP A 24 -6.55 2.12 -11.57
CA ASP A 24 -7.54 1.08 -11.29
C ASP A 24 -6.94 -0.32 -11.20
N ASP A 25 -5.97 -0.64 -12.06
CA ASP A 25 -5.21 -1.90 -12.05
C ASP A 25 -4.41 -2.07 -10.75
N GLN A 26 -3.69 -1.02 -10.33
CA GLN A 26 -2.89 -1.02 -9.09
C GLN A 26 -3.77 -1.16 -7.84
N ARG A 27 -4.91 -0.44 -7.81
CA ARG A 27 -5.90 -0.61 -6.74
C ARG A 27 -6.46 -2.02 -6.70
N LYS A 28 -6.82 -2.56 -7.86
CA LYS A 28 -7.36 -3.92 -7.96
C LYS A 28 -6.35 -4.94 -7.43
N LEU A 29 -5.07 -4.81 -7.79
CA LEU A 29 -4.00 -5.69 -7.31
C LEU A 29 -3.89 -5.68 -5.77
N LEU A 30 -3.85 -4.49 -5.15
CA LEU A 30 -3.81 -4.36 -3.69
C LEU A 30 -5.06 -4.95 -3.03
N LYS A 31 -6.23 -4.75 -3.65
CA LYS A 31 -7.51 -5.28 -3.15
C LYS A 31 -7.57 -6.80 -3.20
N ASP A 32 -7.13 -7.39 -4.28
CA ASP A 32 -7.10 -8.85 -4.46
C ASP A 32 -6.12 -9.50 -3.48
N ALA A 33 -4.93 -8.90 -3.30
CA ALA A 33 -3.95 -9.35 -2.32
C ALA A 33 -4.50 -9.27 -0.88
N TYR A 34 -5.09 -8.14 -0.51
CA TYR A 34 -5.74 -7.97 0.79
C TYR A 34 -6.83 -9.02 1.04
N ASN A 35 -7.72 -9.24 0.06
CA ASN A 35 -8.80 -10.21 0.20
C ASN A 35 -8.29 -11.65 0.29
N THR A 36 -7.28 -12.01 -0.51
CA THR A 36 -6.65 -13.34 -0.47
C THR A 36 -6.15 -13.64 0.93
N ILE A 37 -5.33 -12.73 1.45
CA ILE A 37 -4.74 -12.84 2.76
C ILE A 37 -5.82 -12.86 3.85
N ARG A 38 -6.81 -11.97 3.79
CA ARG A 38 -7.92 -11.93 4.77
C ARG A 38 -8.69 -13.25 4.78
N ASN A 39 -9.01 -13.80 3.62
CA ASN A 39 -9.77 -15.05 3.49
C ASN A 39 -8.95 -16.26 3.96
N THR A 40 -7.63 -16.28 3.75
CA THR A 40 -6.74 -17.32 4.32
C THR A 40 -6.76 -17.32 5.85
N ASN A 41 -6.88 -16.14 6.46
CA ASN A 41 -6.81 -15.99 7.92
C ASN A 41 -8.19 -15.87 8.59
N THR A 42 -9.26 -15.77 7.81
CA THR A 42 -10.63 -15.78 8.31
C THR A 42 -11.35 -16.93 7.61
N PRO A 43 -11.27 -18.17 8.15
CA PRO A 43 -12.04 -19.27 7.56
C PRO A 43 -13.50 -18.86 7.52
N GLU A 44 -14.19 -19.17 6.41
CA GLU A 44 -15.62 -18.93 6.33
C GLU A 44 -16.31 -19.59 7.53
N PRO A 45 -17.28 -18.91 8.17
CA PRO A 45 -18.03 -19.53 9.25
C PRO A 45 -18.65 -20.81 8.68
N LEU A 46 -18.22 -21.97 9.19
CA LEU A 46 -18.84 -23.25 8.88
C LEU A 46 -20.35 -23.07 9.11
N ALA A 47 -21.16 -23.43 8.11
CA ALA A 47 -22.61 -23.35 8.22
C ALA A 47 -23.04 -24.15 9.47
N ALA A 48 -23.42 -23.44 10.53
CA ALA A 48 -23.86 -24.07 11.76
C ALA A 48 -25.25 -24.67 11.52
N ILE A 49 -25.33 -26.00 11.49
CA ILE A 49 -26.59 -26.72 11.60
C ILE A 49 -27.15 -26.39 12.99
N GLY A 50 -28.06 -25.40 13.08
CA GLY A 50 -28.70 -25.02 14.35
C GLY A 50 -28.79 -23.51 14.67
N GLY A 51 -28.44 -22.60 13.75
CA GLY A 51 -28.84 -21.19 13.85
C GLY A 51 -27.99 -20.29 14.76
N SER A 52 -26.85 -20.76 15.26
CA SER A 52 -25.90 -19.91 15.98
C SER A 52 -24.69 -19.59 15.11
N THR A 53 -24.57 -18.33 14.69
CA THR A 53 -23.41 -17.83 13.94
C THR A 53 -22.26 -17.59 14.92
N VAL A 54 -21.26 -18.49 14.93
CA VAL A 54 -20.02 -18.27 15.69
C VAL A 54 -19.25 -17.14 15.00
N LYS A 55 -19.20 -15.95 15.63
CA LYS A 55 -18.28 -14.87 15.21
C LYS A 55 -16.88 -15.22 15.68
N THR A 56 -16.08 -15.86 14.83
CA THR A 56 -14.64 -15.98 15.05
C THR A 56 -14.01 -14.59 14.91
N SER A 57 -13.57 -14.01 16.03
CA SER A 57 -12.68 -12.85 16.03
C SER A 57 -11.29 -13.35 15.66
N THR A 58 -10.95 -13.33 14.38
CA THR A 58 -9.59 -13.65 13.95
C THR A 58 -8.80 -12.35 13.84
N ALA A 59 -7.89 -12.15 14.79
CA ALA A 59 -6.94 -11.05 14.76
C ALA A 59 -5.90 -11.33 13.67
N TYR A 60 -6.23 -10.97 12.44
CA TYR A 60 -5.29 -11.05 11.34
C TYR A 60 -4.43 -9.77 11.31
N GLN A 61 -3.12 -9.91 11.54
CA GLN A 61 -2.18 -8.79 11.42
C GLN A 61 -1.58 -8.79 10.02
N ILE A 62 -2.06 -7.89 9.16
CA ILE A 62 -1.38 -7.51 7.90
C ILE A 62 -0.09 -6.81 8.28
N ASN A 63 0.92 -7.62 8.60
CA ASN A 63 2.24 -7.22 9.03
C ASN A 63 2.25 -6.24 10.23
N SER A 64 2.86 -6.63 11.35
CA SER A 64 3.07 -5.76 12.52
C SER A 64 3.72 -4.41 12.19
N HIS A 65 4.34 -4.28 11.01
CA HIS A 65 4.96 -3.06 10.52
C HIS A 65 4.00 -1.96 10.04
N LEU A 66 2.76 -2.26 9.61
CA LEU A 66 1.82 -1.19 9.24
C LEU A 66 1.05 -0.62 10.42
N ALA A 67 0.83 -1.41 11.48
CA ALA A 67 0.02 -1.02 12.64
C ALA A 67 -1.31 -0.31 12.27
N LEU A 68 -1.88 -0.63 11.09
CA LEU A 68 -3.14 -0.07 10.62
C LEU A 68 -4.29 -1.03 10.91
N SER A 69 -5.45 -0.45 11.22
CA SER A 69 -6.67 -1.24 11.34
C SER A 69 -7.15 -1.74 9.97
N ASP A 70 -7.89 -2.84 9.94
CA ASP A 70 -8.51 -3.39 8.74
C ASP A 70 -9.39 -2.38 8.00
N ILE A 71 -10.12 -1.55 8.76
CA ILE A 71 -10.97 -0.48 8.20
C ILE A 71 -10.10 0.52 7.46
N THR A 72 -9.01 0.98 8.10
CA THR A 72 -8.06 1.91 7.49
C THR A 72 -7.44 1.35 6.22
N ILE A 73 -7.05 0.07 6.22
CA ILE A 73 -6.48 -0.57 5.03
C ILE A 73 -7.51 -0.62 3.90
N ARG A 74 -8.77 -0.97 4.19
CA ARG A 74 -9.84 -0.95 3.19
C ARG A 74 -10.10 0.44 2.63
N ASP A 75 -10.12 1.47 3.47
CA ASP A 75 -10.31 2.84 3.01
C ASP A 75 -9.18 3.28 2.09
N LEU A 76 -7.93 2.96 2.45
CA LEU A 76 -6.75 3.24 1.63
C LEU A 76 -6.77 2.52 0.28
N ILE A 77 -7.25 1.28 0.21
CA ILE A 77 -7.29 0.52 -1.05
C ILE A 77 -8.44 0.98 -1.96
N ASN A 78 -9.57 1.43 -1.38
CA ASN A 78 -10.73 1.86 -2.14
C ASN A 78 -10.74 3.36 -2.48
N THR A 79 -9.87 4.17 -1.87
CA THR A 79 -9.83 5.61 -2.15
C THR A 79 -9.40 5.91 -3.59
N ARG A 80 -10.05 6.92 -4.17
CA ARG A 80 -9.67 7.50 -5.47
C ARG A 80 -8.75 8.70 -5.33
N GLU A 81 -8.51 9.14 -4.10
CA GLU A 81 -7.67 10.27 -3.77
C GLU A 81 -6.18 9.94 -3.88
N SER A 82 -5.35 10.98 -3.85
CA SER A 82 -3.91 10.78 -3.71
C SER A 82 -3.57 10.26 -2.31
N ILE A 83 -2.60 9.36 -2.19
CA ILE A 83 -2.14 8.74 -0.94
C ILE A 83 -0.65 9.03 -0.79
N GLN A 84 -0.14 9.17 0.44
CA GLN A 84 1.31 9.26 0.64
C GLN A 84 2.02 8.03 0.07
N ILE A 85 3.09 8.26 -0.70
CA ILE A 85 3.80 7.20 -1.41
C ILE A 85 4.36 6.16 -0.44
N VAL A 86 4.84 6.59 0.73
CA VAL A 86 5.37 5.72 1.80
C VAL A 86 4.29 4.76 2.31
N THR A 87 3.05 5.23 2.43
CA THR A 87 1.92 4.39 2.83
C THR A 87 1.65 3.30 1.79
N VAL A 88 1.69 3.64 0.50
CA VAL A 88 1.50 2.66 -0.57
C VAL A 88 2.63 1.64 -0.60
N LEU A 89 3.89 2.10 -0.51
CA LEU A 89 5.06 1.21 -0.48
C LEU A 89 5.06 0.29 0.75
N SER A 90 4.60 0.78 1.89
CA SER A 90 4.43 -0.04 3.09
C SER A 90 3.34 -1.09 2.87
N LEU A 91 2.20 -0.67 2.31
CA LEU A 91 1.06 -1.56 2.04
C LEU A 91 1.43 -2.68 1.06
N GLN A 92 2.08 -2.35 -0.06
CA GLN A 92 2.50 -3.36 -1.04
C GLN A 92 3.51 -4.34 -0.44
N ALA A 93 4.44 -3.86 0.41
CA ALA A 93 5.40 -4.69 1.12
C ALA A 93 4.72 -5.64 2.12
N ALA A 94 3.69 -5.20 2.83
CA ALA A 94 2.94 -6.04 3.75
C ALA A 94 2.02 -7.04 3.06
N LEU A 95 1.48 -6.68 1.91
CA LEU A 95 0.64 -7.56 1.08
C LEU A 95 1.46 -8.48 0.17
N GLY A 96 2.79 -8.30 0.08
CA GLY A 96 3.66 -9.12 -0.75
C GLY A 96 3.46 -8.92 -2.26
N VAL A 97 2.99 -7.74 -2.68
CA VAL A 97 2.75 -7.39 -4.09
C VAL A 97 3.54 -6.16 -4.51
N GLU A 98 3.72 -5.98 -5.82
CA GLU A 98 4.31 -4.78 -6.40
C GLU A 98 3.22 -3.99 -7.13
N ALA A 99 2.59 -3.06 -6.40
CA ALA A 99 1.56 -2.18 -6.97
C ALA A 99 2.17 -0.94 -7.63
N LEU A 100 3.29 -0.45 -7.12
CA LEU A 100 4.12 0.57 -7.74
C LEU A 100 5.52 0.01 -7.99
N THR A 101 6.00 0.17 -9.22
CA THR A 101 7.39 -0.18 -9.55
C THR A 101 8.33 0.95 -9.17
N LYS A 102 9.62 0.64 -9.03
CA LYS A 102 10.66 1.65 -8.75
C LYS A 102 10.69 2.72 -9.84
N GLU A 103 10.55 2.34 -11.10
CA GLU A 103 10.58 3.23 -12.25
C GLU A 103 9.42 4.24 -12.22
N GLU A 104 8.21 3.77 -11.88
CA GLU A 104 7.04 4.64 -11.72
C GLU A 104 7.24 5.66 -10.61
N VAL A 105 7.81 5.22 -9.47
CA VAL A 105 8.13 6.09 -8.34
C VAL A 105 9.16 7.16 -8.74
N MET A 106 10.26 6.76 -9.39
CA MET A 106 11.30 7.68 -9.84
C MET A 106 10.77 8.69 -10.87
N LYS A 107 9.94 8.23 -11.82
CA LYS A 107 9.30 9.09 -12.81
C LYS A 107 8.36 10.11 -12.16
N ALA A 108 7.61 9.71 -11.14
CA ALA A 108 6.75 10.62 -10.39
C ALA A 108 7.55 11.69 -9.64
N PHE A 109 8.67 11.32 -9.02
CA PHE A 109 9.56 12.30 -8.38
C PHE A 109 10.19 13.25 -9.40
N GLN A 110 10.67 12.74 -10.53
CA GLN A 110 11.23 13.58 -11.58
C GLN A 110 10.19 14.61 -12.07
N GLY A 111 8.97 14.17 -12.38
CA GLY A 111 7.91 15.07 -12.84
C GLY A 111 7.54 16.13 -11.80
N TYR A 112 7.59 15.81 -10.50
CA TYR A 112 7.40 16.81 -9.45
C TYR A 112 8.54 17.83 -9.40
N CYS A 113 9.80 17.37 -9.49
CA CYS A 113 10.96 18.27 -9.57
C CYS A 113 10.83 19.19 -10.79
N ASP A 114 10.58 18.62 -11.97
CA ASP A 114 10.42 19.38 -13.21
C ASP A 114 9.33 20.45 -13.05
N TYR A 115 8.16 20.08 -12.51
CA TYR A 115 7.07 21.03 -12.28
C TYR A 115 7.46 22.20 -11.36
N ILE A 116 8.08 21.92 -10.21
CA ILE A 116 8.48 22.97 -9.25
C ILE A 116 9.55 23.90 -9.84
N PHE A 117 10.54 23.33 -10.53
CA PHE A 117 11.65 24.10 -11.08
C PHE A 117 11.28 24.83 -12.40
N LEU A 118 10.32 24.33 -13.17
CA LEU A 118 9.80 25.03 -14.35
C LEU A 118 8.91 26.21 -13.97
N ILE A 119 8.04 26.07 -12.96
CA ILE A 119 7.22 27.19 -12.47
C ILE A 119 8.08 28.31 -11.88
N GLY A 120 9.22 27.98 -11.27
CA GLY A 120 10.17 28.97 -10.78
C GLY A 120 10.81 29.83 -11.89
N ASN A 121 10.79 29.36 -13.15
CA ASN A 121 11.44 30.03 -14.28
C ASN A 121 10.47 30.85 -15.15
N ASP A 122 9.16 30.62 -15.09
CA ASP A 122 8.15 31.39 -15.85
C ASP A 122 7.84 32.77 -15.22
N GLY A 123 8.59 33.17 -14.19
CA GLY A 123 8.41 34.41 -13.43
C GLY A 123 9.65 35.31 -13.31
N GLN A 124 10.71 35.07 -14.11
CA GLN A 124 11.85 35.99 -14.25
C GLN A 124 11.98 36.51 -15.68
#